data_AF-A0A8S0X1C5-F1
#
_entry.id   AF-A0A8S0X1C5-F1
#
_cell.length_a   1.000
_cell.length_b   1.000
_cell.length_c   1.000
_cell.angle_alpha   90.00
_cell.angle_beta   90.00
_cell.angle_gamma   90.00
#
_symmetry.space_group_name_H-M   'P 1'
#
loop_
_entity.id
_entity.type
_entity.pdbx_description
1 polymer ?
#
loop_
_entity_poly.entity_id
_entity_poly.type
_entity_poly.pdbx_seq_one_letter_code
_entity_poly.pdbx_strand_id
1 'polypeptide(L)'
;MFGIRQHILKNGTTVLAVSLSLDYARKELLSSSHSNILTAVNSQGISGMHASRSCVFVDGPLQDYFISTSRELILYEFPSMWLLRLVSVFMSLASSCSALAPSGAWDRFNLAPASRTVYPTAIHSMNGTVKEANLLIDNKGKATFIGIGSWVALDFGIEVGGLISMNFDSVTSTSSLVLSFTESPLFIRPTASDDSSYPSANTTYDGVLQVNAPLKTGDWIQPAAALRGGFRYLTIVSMSTAPTTVSNISCSISFMPHVDDMKAYSGYFFASDPLSQDEDFLTKVWYAGAYTVQTNTVPLDTGRRVPFAPAGSWANDARLGVAGPIIVDGAKRDRAVWPGAHSGYL
;
A
#
# COMPACT_ATOMS: atom_id res chain seq x y z
N MET A 1 -9.53 19.80 -8.57
CA MET A 1 -10.50 19.01 -9.37
C MET A 1 -10.10 19.10 -10.83
N PHE A 2 -9.83 17.99 -11.53
CA PHE A 2 -9.55 18.00 -12.98
C PHE A 2 -10.86 17.86 -13.75
N GLY A 3 -11.24 18.88 -14.51
CA GLY A 3 -12.42 18.84 -15.37
C GLY A 3 -12.02 19.15 -16.81
N ILE A 4 -12.15 18.16 -17.71
CA ILE A 4 -12.07 18.41 -19.15
C ILE A 4 -13.46 18.83 -19.60
N ARG A 5 -13.62 20.07 -20.07
CA ARG A 5 -14.82 20.50 -20.80
C ARG A 5 -14.46 20.73 -22.26
N GLN A 6 -15.07 19.94 -23.14
CA GLN A 6 -15.12 20.25 -24.57
C GLN A 6 -16.13 21.37 -24.80
N HIS A 7 -15.70 22.44 -25.47
CA HIS A 7 -16.61 23.43 -26.05
C HIS A 7 -16.53 23.35 -27.57
N ILE A 8 -17.68 23.11 -28.20
CA ILE A 8 -17.85 23.17 -29.65
C ILE A 8 -18.32 24.58 -29.99
N LEU A 9 -17.53 25.34 -30.74
CA LEU A 9 -17.95 26.62 -31.29
C LEU A 9 -18.68 26.40 -32.63
N LYS A 10 -19.67 27.26 -32.92
CA LYS A 10 -20.66 27.14 -34.02
C LYS A 10 -20.09 27.04 -35.45
N ASN A 11 -18.78 27.11 -35.65
CA ASN A 11 -18.14 27.05 -36.97
C ASN A 11 -17.19 25.84 -37.16
N GLY A 12 -17.34 24.77 -36.36
CA GLY A 12 -16.70 23.48 -36.65
C GLY A 12 -15.21 23.37 -36.26
N THR A 13 -14.62 24.37 -35.61
CA THR A 13 -13.27 24.27 -35.02
C THR A 13 -13.36 23.71 -33.61
N THR A 14 -12.66 22.61 -33.33
CA THR A 14 -12.50 22.08 -31.96
C THR A 14 -11.25 22.68 -31.32
N VAL A 15 -11.41 23.33 -30.16
CA VAL A 15 -10.28 23.77 -29.33
C VAL A 15 -10.30 22.97 -28.04
N LEU A 16 -9.21 22.27 -27.73
CA LEU A 16 -9.03 21.58 -26.45
C LEU A 16 -8.43 22.57 -25.45
N ALA A 17 -9.24 23.07 -24.53
CA ALA A 17 -8.77 23.90 -23.43
C ALA A 17 -8.64 23.05 -22.16
N VAL A 18 -7.43 22.91 -21.63
CA VAL A 18 -7.18 22.31 -20.32
C VAL A 18 -7.16 23.45 -19.30
N SER A 19 -8.18 23.51 -18.44
CA SER A 19 -8.24 24.46 -17.33
C SER A 19 -7.73 23.79 -16.05
N LEU A 20 -6.71 24.38 -15.44
CA LEU A 20 -6.28 24.07 -14.07
C LEU A 20 -7.01 25.01 -13.11
N SER A 21 -7.93 24.47 -12.31
CA SER A 21 -8.51 25.19 -11.17
C SER A 21 -7.66 24.94 -9.93
N LEU A 22 -6.95 25.97 -9.48
CA LEU A 22 -6.33 26.02 -8.16
C LEU A 22 -7.34 26.63 -7.19
N ASP A 23 -7.98 25.80 -6.35
CA ASP A 23 -8.78 26.28 -5.24
C ASP A 23 -7.83 26.78 -4.13
N TYR A 24 -7.77 28.10 -3.96
CA TYR A 24 -7.01 28.73 -2.88
C TYR A 24 -7.93 28.89 -1.66
N ALA A 25 -7.78 28.00 -0.67
CA ALA A 25 -8.38 28.19 0.64
C ALA A 25 -7.60 29.26 1.42
N ARG A 26 -8.20 30.45 1.53
CA ARG A 26 -7.65 31.61 2.27
C ARG A 26 -7.75 31.35 3.78
N LYS A 27 -6.62 31.32 4.50
CA LYS A 27 -6.56 31.58 5.95
C LYS A 27 -5.52 32.67 6.18
N GLU A 28 -5.97 33.83 6.65
CA GLU A 28 -5.11 34.97 6.99
C GLU A 28 -4.21 34.64 8.18
N LEU A 29 -2.93 35.04 8.10
CA LEU A 29 -2.20 35.74 9.17
C LEU A 29 -0.78 36.16 8.70
N LEU A 30 -0.66 37.48 8.47
CA LEU A 30 0.48 38.39 8.71
C LEU A 30 1.92 37.87 8.56
N SER A 31 2.69 38.52 7.67
CA SER A 31 3.80 39.43 8.04
C SER A 31 4.96 39.43 7.03
N SER A 32 5.22 40.63 6.52
CA SER A 32 6.53 41.19 6.12
C SER A 32 7.31 40.60 4.93
N SER A 33 7.35 41.42 3.88
CA SER A 33 8.57 42.03 3.31
C SER A 33 8.89 41.75 1.83
N HIS A 34 9.19 42.85 1.14
CA HIS A 34 9.86 43.02 -0.15
C HIS A 34 9.05 42.94 -1.44
N SER A 35 8.57 44.14 -1.78
CA SER A 35 8.34 44.70 -3.12
C SER A 35 9.52 44.52 -4.08
N ASN A 36 9.25 44.17 -5.34
CA ASN A 36 9.47 45.06 -6.49
C ASN A 36 8.99 44.42 -7.80
N ILE A 37 8.63 45.28 -8.76
CA ILE A 37 8.10 45.04 -10.11
C ILE A 37 6.56 45.08 -10.18
N LEU A 38 6.03 46.29 -9.97
CA LEU A 38 4.69 46.68 -10.39
C LEU A 38 4.78 48.12 -10.90
N THR A 39 5.16 48.28 -12.17
CA THR A 39 4.99 49.55 -12.88
C THR A 39 4.69 49.28 -14.35
N ALA A 40 3.71 50.02 -14.87
CA ALA A 40 3.18 50.04 -16.24
C ALA A 40 2.24 48.89 -16.60
N VAL A 41 0.94 49.07 -16.33
CA VAL A 41 -0.08 49.41 -17.34
C VAL A 41 -1.34 49.83 -16.56
N ASN A 42 -1.49 51.13 -16.36
CA ASN A 42 -2.74 51.69 -15.83
C ASN A 42 -3.08 52.94 -16.65
N SER A 43 -3.59 52.70 -17.85
CA SER A 43 -4.33 53.67 -18.64
C SER A 43 -5.09 52.91 -19.72
N GLN A 44 -6.34 53.27 -19.96
CA GLN A 44 -7.33 52.61 -20.82
C GLN A 44 -8.18 51.57 -20.05
N GLY A 45 -9.19 52.09 -19.34
CA GLY A 45 -10.20 51.28 -18.68
C GLY A 45 -10.97 50.42 -19.68
N ILE A 46 -10.80 49.11 -19.57
CA ILE A 46 -11.71 48.10 -20.09
C ILE A 46 -11.94 47.10 -18.95
N SER A 47 -13.17 47.09 -18.45
CA SER A 47 -13.63 46.14 -17.44
C SER A 47 -13.83 44.77 -18.09
N GLY A 48 -13.22 43.74 -17.51
CA GLY A 48 -13.52 42.33 -17.81
C GLY A 48 -12.55 41.66 -18.79
N MET A 49 -11.42 41.16 -18.28
CA MET A 49 -10.69 40.04 -18.91
C MET A 49 -9.90 39.27 -17.84
N HIS A 50 -10.16 37.96 -17.75
CA HIS A 50 -9.31 37.01 -17.05
C HIS A 50 -7.93 36.98 -17.73
N ALA A 51 -6.88 37.37 -17.02
CA ALA A 51 -5.51 37.16 -17.46
C ALA A 51 -5.15 35.67 -17.28
N SER A 52 -5.24 34.89 -18.35
CA SER A 52 -4.60 33.57 -18.46
C SER A 52 -3.09 33.79 -18.63
N ARG A 53 -2.31 33.50 -17.59
CA ARG A 53 -0.85 33.36 -17.73
C ARG A 53 -0.58 31.97 -18.30
N SER A 54 -0.30 31.89 -19.60
CA SER A 54 0.27 30.69 -20.21
C SER A 54 1.79 30.78 -20.10
N CYS A 55 2.41 29.88 -19.36
CA CYS A 55 3.86 29.71 -19.37
C CYS A 55 4.17 28.60 -20.39
N VAL A 56 4.91 28.92 -21.45
CA VAL A 56 5.39 27.94 -22.43
C VAL A 56 6.88 27.77 -22.20
N PHE A 57 7.30 26.57 -21.78
CA PHE A 57 8.71 26.19 -21.83
C PHE A 57 9.02 25.71 -23.25
N VAL A 58 9.93 26.40 -23.93
CA VAL A 58 10.51 25.95 -25.20
C VAL A 58 11.99 25.73 -24.96
N ASP A 59 12.44 24.51 -25.16
CA ASP A 59 13.85 24.15 -25.14
C ASP A 59 14.40 24.25 -26.57
N GLY A 60 15.31 25.21 -26.82
CA GLY A 60 15.91 25.43 -28.14
C GLY A 60 16.52 26.83 -28.33
N PRO A 61 17.57 27.00 -29.16
CA PRO A 61 18.32 28.25 -29.26
C PRO A 61 17.51 29.34 -29.97
N LEU A 62 17.58 30.56 -29.41
CA LEU A 62 16.99 31.80 -29.90
C LEU A 62 17.50 32.16 -31.30
N GLN A 63 16.62 32.21 -32.30
CA GLN A 63 16.81 33.02 -33.50
C GLN A 63 15.46 33.58 -34.01
N ASP A 64 15.34 34.90 -33.87
CA ASP A 64 14.55 35.90 -34.60
C ASP A 64 13.18 35.53 -35.21
N TYR A 65 12.12 36.10 -34.61
CA TYR A 65 10.80 36.20 -35.25
C TYR A 65 10.55 37.63 -35.75
N PHE A 66 10.41 37.78 -37.07
CA PHE A 66 9.82 38.96 -37.71
C PHE A 66 8.29 38.82 -37.73
N ILE A 67 7.58 39.83 -37.23
CA ILE A 67 6.14 40.00 -37.49
C ILE A 67 5.99 40.67 -38.86
N SER A 68 5.45 39.93 -39.83
CA SER A 68 4.92 40.53 -41.07
C SER A 68 3.41 40.31 -41.12
N THR A 69 2.69 41.42 -41.04
CA THR A 69 1.25 41.50 -41.32
C THR A 69 1.06 41.80 -42.79
N SER A 70 0.74 40.79 -43.60
CA SER A 70 0.11 41.02 -44.90
C SER A 70 -0.63 39.80 -45.40
N ARG A 71 -1.81 40.08 -45.96
CA ARG A 71 -2.85 39.17 -46.42
C ARG A 71 -2.39 38.45 -47.68
N GLU A 72 -2.53 37.13 -47.72
CA GLU A 72 -3.13 36.36 -48.82
C GLU A 72 -3.12 34.87 -48.48
N LEU A 73 -4.30 34.25 -48.47
CA LEU A 73 -4.49 32.82 -48.17
C LEU A 73 -4.49 32.08 -49.52
N ILE A 74 -3.36 31.47 -49.89
CA ILE A 74 -3.32 30.51 -50.99
C ILE A 74 -3.70 29.15 -50.41
N LEU A 75 -4.92 28.69 -50.72
CA LEU A 75 -5.39 27.34 -50.40
C LEU A 75 -4.66 26.32 -51.28
N TYR A 76 -3.67 25.64 -50.73
CA TYR A 76 -3.17 24.39 -51.29
C TYR A 76 -4.05 23.24 -50.77
N GLU A 77 -4.83 22.62 -51.66
CA GLU A 77 -5.50 21.35 -51.38
C GLU A 77 -4.44 20.23 -51.27
N PHE A 78 -4.12 19.83 -50.05
CA PHE A 78 -3.39 18.59 -49.79
C PHE A 78 -4.40 17.46 -49.55
N PRO A 79 -4.22 16.26 -50.16
CA PRO A 79 -5.13 15.14 -49.97
C PRO A 79 -5.06 14.65 -48.53
N SER A 80 -6.10 14.99 -47.76
CA SER A 80 -6.24 14.91 -46.30
C SER A 80 -6.31 13.50 -45.70
N MET A 81 -6.09 12.43 -46.47
CA MET A 81 -6.26 11.06 -45.98
C MET A 81 -4.97 10.38 -45.48
N TRP A 82 -3.79 10.90 -45.79
CA TRP A 82 -2.52 10.28 -45.37
C TRP A 82 -2.08 10.72 -43.96
N LEU A 83 -2.37 11.98 -43.57
CA LEU A 83 -2.04 12.50 -42.24
C LEU A 83 -2.92 11.89 -41.14
N LEU A 84 -4.21 11.67 -41.42
CA LEU A 84 -5.17 11.09 -40.46
C LEU A 84 -4.86 9.62 -40.14
N ARG A 85 -4.32 8.84 -41.09
CA ARG A 85 -3.90 7.46 -40.83
C ARG A 85 -2.61 7.37 -40.01
N LEU A 86 -1.68 8.32 -40.17
CA LEU A 86 -0.44 8.36 -39.37
C LEU A 86 -0.69 8.74 -37.91
N VAL A 87 -1.65 9.64 -37.63
CA VAL A 87 -2.02 9.99 -36.24
C VAL A 87 -2.73 8.84 -35.53
N SER A 88 -3.59 8.08 -36.23
CA SER A 88 -4.23 6.89 -35.66
C SER A 88 -3.27 5.74 -35.39
N VAL A 89 -2.20 5.60 -36.20
CA VAL A 89 -1.12 4.62 -35.96
C VAL A 89 -0.20 5.07 -34.82
N PHE A 90 0.09 6.37 -34.68
CA PHE A 90 0.88 6.88 -33.55
C PHE A 90 0.12 6.84 -32.21
N MET A 91 -1.21 7.05 -32.19
CA MET A 91 -2.00 6.90 -30.95
C MET A 91 -2.23 5.44 -30.53
N SER A 92 -2.11 4.48 -31.46
CA SER A 92 -2.22 3.04 -31.13
C SER A 92 -0.90 2.40 -30.68
N LEU A 93 0.20 3.17 -30.71
CA LEU A 93 1.52 2.83 -30.18
C LEU A 93 1.83 3.49 -28.83
N ALA A 94 0.87 4.19 -28.22
CA ALA A 94 0.91 4.48 -26.80
C ALA A 94 0.66 3.16 -26.05
N SER A 95 1.63 2.25 -26.13
CA SER A 95 1.81 1.18 -25.17
C SER A 95 1.62 1.82 -23.80
N SER A 96 0.67 1.33 -23.02
CA SER A 96 0.57 1.63 -21.60
C SER A 96 1.91 1.27 -20.99
N CYS A 97 2.84 2.22 -20.98
CA CYS A 97 4.09 2.07 -20.27
C CYS A 97 3.67 2.06 -18.81
N SER A 98 3.53 0.87 -18.23
CA SER A 98 3.59 0.72 -16.79
C SER A 98 4.95 1.27 -16.39
N ALA A 99 4.98 2.56 -16.06
CA ALA A 99 6.20 3.26 -15.72
C ALA A 99 6.61 2.78 -14.33
N LEU A 100 7.38 1.69 -14.29
CA LEU A 100 8.10 1.28 -13.10
C LEU A 100 9.15 2.33 -12.78
N ALA A 101 9.39 2.56 -11.49
CA ALA A 101 10.55 3.32 -11.08
C ALA A 101 11.82 2.67 -11.68
N PRO A 102 12.75 3.46 -12.24
CA PRO A 102 14.02 2.93 -12.66
C PRO A 102 14.78 2.36 -11.45
N SER A 103 15.74 1.47 -11.68
CA SER A 103 16.60 1.03 -10.58
C SER A 103 17.47 2.19 -10.11
N GLY A 104 17.68 2.29 -8.80
CA GLY A 104 18.45 3.36 -8.20
C GLY A 104 18.82 3.13 -6.74
N ALA A 105 19.52 4.10 -6.14
CA ALA A 105 19.97 4.02 -4.75
C ALA A 105 18.82 3.90 -3.73
N TRP A 106 17.60 4.24 -4.14
CA TRP A 106 16.40 4.14 -3.33
C TRP A 106 15.85 2.72 -3.20
N ASP A 107 16.24 1.78 -4.06
CA ASP A 107 15.71 0.41 -4.07
C ASP A 107 15.95 -0.31 -2.73
N ARG A 108 17.03 0.03 -2.02
CA ARG A 108 17.37 -0.53 -0.70
C ARG A 108 16.38 -0.18 0.41
N PHE A 109 15.54 0.83 0.21
CA PHE A 109 14.52 1.23 1.18
C PHE A 109 13.17 0.59 0.92
N ASN A 110 13.00 -0.13 -0.20
CA ASN A 110 11.75 -0.79 -0.51
C ASN A 110 11.49 -1.95 0.46
N LEU A 111 10.47 -1.74 1.30
CA LEU A 111 10.03 -2.67 2.33
C LEU A 111 9.13 -3.79 1.81
N ALA A 112 8.59 -3.65 0.59
CA ALA A 112 7.68 -4.62 0.02
C ALA A 112 8.36 -6.00 -0.14
N PRO A 113 7.75 -7.09 0.33
CA PRO A 113 8.30 -8.43 0.12
C PRO A 113 8.38 -8.80 -1.36
N ALA A 114 9.41 -9.56 -1.75
CA ALA A 114 9.61 -10.00 -3.13
C ALA A 114 8.62 -11.12 -3.56
N SER A 115 7.88 -11.69 -2.62
CA SER A 115 6.91 -12.76 -2.83
C SER A 115 5.70 -12.52 -1.94
N ARG A 116 4.52 -12.98 -2.38
CA ARG A 116 3.31 -13.00 -1.54
C ARG A 116 3.38 -14.04 -0.44
N THR A 117 4.22 -15.06 -0.58
CA THR A 117 4.49 -16.03 0.49
C THR A 117 5.79 -15.63 1.18
N VAL A 118 5.67 -15.26 2.45
CA VAL A 118 6.81 -14.85 3.28
C VAL A 118 7.00 -15.82 4.44
N TYR A 119 8.23 -15.92 4.91
CA TYR A 119 8.66 -16.82 5.98
C TYR A 119 9.20 -16.01 7.15
N PRO A 120 9.15 -16.53 8.38
CA PRO A 120 9.85 -15.95 9.52
C PRO A 120 11.36 -15.81 9.23
N THR A 121 11.92 -14.67 9.61
CA THR A 121 13.35 -14.35 9.41
C THR A 121 14.16 -14.54 10.68
N ALA A 122 13.52 -14.55 11.85
CA ALA A 122 14.18 -14.79 13.13
C ALA A 122 13.24 -15.42 14.17
N ILE A 123 13.84 -16.03 15.19
CA ILE A 123 13.15 -16.32 16.45
C ILE A 123 13.33 -15.11 17.35
N HIS A 124 12.22 -14.53 17.80
CA HIS A 124 12.28 -13.45 18.78
C HIS A 124 12.48 -14.00 20.19
N SER A 125 11.66 -14.99 20.59
CA SER A 125 11.71 -15.60 21.92
C SER A 125 11.09 -16.99 21.91
N MET A 126 11.38 -17.78 22.94
CA MET A 126 10.82 -19.12 23.12
C MET A 126 10.72 -19.48 24.60
N ASN A 127 9.87 -20.44 24.93
CA ASN A 127 9.71 -20.98 26.28
C ASN A 127 9.36 -22.47 26.22
N GLY A 128 9.77 -23.23 27.24
CA GLY A 128 9.57 -24.67 27.27
C GLY A 128 10.50 -25.40 26.30
N THR A 129 10.03 -26.52 25.76
CA THR A 129 10.83 -27.40 24.89
C THR A 129 10.33 -27.37 23.45
N VAL A 130 11.09 -26.70 22.58
CA VAL A 130 10.91 -26.73 21.12
C VAL A 130 12.24 -27.17 20.49
N LYS A 131 12.31 -28.41 20.02
CA LYS A 131 13.51 -28.96 19.38
C LYS A 131 13.68 -28.39 17.97
N GLU A 132 14.91 -28.03 17.61
CA GLU A 132 15.28 -27.52 16.28
C GLU A 132 14.46 -26.29 15.84
N ALA A 133 14.07 -25.43 16.79
CA ALA A 133 13.24 -24.26 16.50
C ALA A 133 13.84 -23.34 15.41
N ASN A 134 15.17 -23.22 15.37
CA ASN A 134 15.91 -22.43 14.38
C ASN A 134 15.69 -22.90 12.94
N LEU A 135 15.27 -24.15 12.72
CA LEU A 135 14.94 -24.67 11.39
C LEU A 135 13.61 -24.12 10.85
N LEU A 136 12.79 -23.48 11.68
CA LEU A 136 11.56 -22.82 11.22
C LEU A 136 11.84 -21.55 10.40
N ILE A 137 13.04 -20.97 10.54
CA ILE A 137 13.44 -19.74 9.85
C ILE A 137 13.77 -20.02 8.40
N ASP A 138 13.26 -19.20 7.48
CA ASP A 138 13.39 -19.37 6.02
C ASP A 138 13.01 -20.77 5.51
N ASN A 139 12.10 -21.47 6.22
CA ASN A 139 11.69 -22.83 5.88
C ASN A 139 12.86 -23.83 5.73
N LYS A 140 13.86 -23.75 6.63
CA LYS A 140 15.05 -24.62 6.59
C LYS A 140 14.78 -26.06 7.05
N GLY A 141 13.66 -26.32 7.71
CA GLY A 141 13.28 -27.64 8.17
C GLY A 141 12.09 -27.63 9.13
N LYS A 142 12.15 -28.51 10.12
CA LYS A 142 11.05 -28.81 11.03
C LYS A 142 11.45 -28.63 12.49
N ALA A 143 10.50 -28.23 13.32
CA ALA A 143 10.66 -28.13 14.76
C ALA A 143 9.61 -28.96 15.48
N THR A 144 9.97 -29.48 16.66
CA THR A 144 9.06 -30.30 17.47
C THR A 144 8.79 -29.64 18.81
N PHE A 145 7.52 -29.30 19.03
CA PHE A 145 7.02 -28.79 20.30
C PHE A 145 6.74 -29.96 21.24
N ILE A 146 7.23 -29.90 22.47
CA ILE A 146 7.09 -30.96 23.47
C ILE A 146 6.54 -30.37 24.76
N GLY A 147 5.43 -30.91 25.25
CA GLY A 147 4.78 -30.45 26.47
C GLY A 147 3.82 -29.28 26.24
N ILE A 148 2.84 -29.17 27.14
CA ILE A 148 1.86 -28.08 27.15
C ILE A 148 2.57 -26.78 27.52
N GLY A 149 2.28 -25.70 26.79
CA GLY A 149 2.84 -24.37 27.05
C GLY A 149 4.25 -24.15 26.49
N SER A 150 4.82 -25.12 25.77
CA SER A 150 6.01 -24.90 24.96
C SER A 150 5.66 -24.04 23.75
N TRP A 151 6.41 -22.96 23.51
CA TRP A 151 6.11 -22.01 22.45
C TRP A 151 7.35 -21.36 21.84
N VAL A 152 7.17 -20.84 20.63
CA VAL A 152 8.13 -20.00 19.91
C VAL A 152 7.41 -18.78 19.32
N ALA A 153 8.00 -17.60 19.49
CA ALA A 153 7.59 -16.37 18.84
C ALA A 153 8.52 -16.11 17.64
N LEU A 154 7.92 -16.12 16.46
CA LEU A 154 8.56 -15.96 15.16
C LEU A 154 8.45 -14.50 14.73
N ASP A 155 9.56 -13.90 14.32
CA ASP A 155 9.64 -12.55 13.76
C ASP A 155 9.74 -12.64 12.23
N PHE A 156 8.81 -12.00 11.52
CA PHE A 156 8.85 -11.86 10.06
C PHE A 156 9.80 -10.77 9.58
N GLY A 157 10.42 -10.03 10.50
CA GLY A 157 11.38 -8.94 10.24
C GLY A 157 10.69 -7.62 9.87
N ILE A 158 9.51 -7.70 9.27
CA ILE A 158 8.67 -6.57 8.90
C ILE A 158 7.19 -6.87 9.16
N GLU A 159 6.38 -5.82 9.18
CA GLU A 159 4.91 -5.93 9.23
C GLU A 159 4.41 -6.72 8.01
N VAL A 160 3.61 -7.76 8.26
CA VAL A 160 2.98 -8.62 7.24
C VAL A 160 1.48 -8.71 7.53
N GLY A 161 0.73 -9.35 6.62
CA GLY A 161 -0.72 -9.38 6.74
C GLY A 161 -1.38 -10.39 5.84
N GLY A 162 -1.99 -11.43 6.40
CA GLY A 162 -2.36 -12.60 5.62
C GLY A 162 -2.83 -13.81 6.42
N LEU A 163 -2.83 -14.95 5.72
CA LEU A 163 -3.17 -16.25 6.26
C LEU A 163 -1.91 -17.04 6.54
N ILE A 164 -1.83 -17.64 7.74
CA ILE A 164 -0.75 -18.57 8.04
C ILE A 164 -1.01 -19.91 7.36
N SER A 165 0.05 -20.50 6.82
CA SER A 165 0.10 -21.91 6.45
C SER A 165 1.27 -22.58 7.16
N MET A 166 1.12 -23.85 7.51
CA MET A 166 2.18 -24.69 8.06
C MET A 166 1.87 -26.15 7.78
N ASN A 167 2.91 -26.99 7.81
CA ASN A 167 2.77 -28.42 7.63
C ASN A 167 2.81 -29.09 9.00
N PHE A 168 1.87 -30.00 9.25
CA PHE A 168 1.93 -30.93 10.38
C PHE A 168 2.67 -32.19 9.95
N ASP A 169 3.93 -32.31 10.33
CA ASP A 169 4.77 -33.45 9.95
C ASP A 169 4.52 -34.67 10.83
N SER A 170 4.26 -34.45 12.13
CA SER A 170 4.00 -35.51 13.10
C SER A 170 3.07 -35.00 14.19
N VAL A 171 1.90 -35.63 14.31
CA VAL A 171 0.85 -35.29 15.27
C VAL A 171 0.23 -36.56 15.84
N THR A 172 -0.35 -36.46 17.04
CA THR A 172 -1.21 -37.50 17.61
C THR A 172 -2.67 -37.05 17.58
N SER A 173 -3.59 -37.93 17.97
CA SER A 173 -5.02 -37.60 18.08
C SER A 173 -5.32 -36.50 19.11
N THR A 174 -4.37 -36.17 19.99
CA THR A 174 -4.49 -35.13 21.01
C THR A 174 -3.61 -33.91 20.75
N SER A 175 -2.80 -33.92 19.69
CA SER A 175 -2.00 -32.76 19.28
C SER A 175 -2.91 -31.57 18.98
N SER A 176 -2.60 -30.42 19.57
CA SER A 176 -3.28 -29.15 19.31
C SER A 176 -2.32 -28.00 19.52
N LEU A 177 -2.51 -26.93 18.74
CA LEU A 177 -1.73 -25.70 18.84
C LEU A 177 -2.66 -24.50 19.00
N VAL A 178 -2.11 -23.40 19.49
CA VAL A 178 -2.74 -22.08 19.36
C VAL A 178 -1.78 -21.09 18.73
N LEU A 179 -2.33 -20.15 17.97
CA LEU A 179 -1.59 -19.07 17.32
C LEU A 179 -2.01 -17.72 17.90
N SER A 180 -1.04 -16.87 18.21
CA SER A 180 -1.28 -15.49 18.60
C SER A 180 -0.44 -14.51 17.77
N PHE A 181 -0.96 -13.29 17.61
CA PHE A 181 -0.44 -12.33 16.64
C PHE A 181 -0.28 -10.94 17.26
N THR A 182 0.84 -10.28 16.99
CA THR A 182 1.08 -8.88 17.40
C THR A 182 1.98 -8.14 16.41
N GLU A 183 1.84 -6.82 16.34
CA GLU A 183 2.71 -5.93 15.55
C GLU A 183 3.99 -5.56 16.31
N SER A 184 3.98 -5.61 17.65
CA SER A 184 5.06 -5.07 18.49
C SER A 184 5.64 -6.13 19.43
N PRO A 185 6.97 -6.16 19.62
CA PRO A 185 7.60 -7.13 20.51
C PRO A 185 7.18 -6.96 21.98
N LEU A 186 6.68 -5.77 22.36
CA LEU A 186 6.19 -5.50 23.71
C LEU A 186 4.88 -6.23 24.05
N PHE A 187 4.14 -6.71 23.03
CA PHE A 187 2.83 -7.34 23.20
C PHE A 187 2.83 -8.83 22.80
N ILE A 188 4.01 -9.43 22.62
CA ILE A 188 4.14 -10.88 22.38
C ILE A 188 3.59 -11.63 23.59
N ARG A 189 2.48 -12.34 23.37
CA ARG A 189 1.75 -13.07 24.41
C ARG A 189 1.37 -14.45 23.88
N PRO A 190 1.76 -15.55 24.54
CA PRO A 190 1.41 -16.90 24.09
C PRO A 190 -0.10 -17.17 24.09
N THR A 191 -0.86 -16.45 24.91
CA THR A 191 -2.29 -16.73 25.17
C THR A 191 -3.22 -15.61 24.73
N ALA A 192 -2.73 -14.60 23.99
CA ALA A 192 -3.56 -13.53 23.46
C ALA A 192 -2.92 -12.84 22.25
N SER A 193 -3.73 -12.48 21.27
CA SER A 193 -3.36 -11.60 20.17
C SER A 193 -3.75 -10.17 20.50
N ASP A 194 -3.15 -9.20 19.82
CA ASP A 194 -3.66 -7.83 19.82
C ASP A 194 -5.11 -7.79 19.27
N ASP A 195 -5.82 -6.71 19.52
CA ASP A 195 -7.15 -6.55 18.94
C ASP A 195 -7.06 -6.23 17.45
N SER A 196 -7.68 -7.07 16.61
CA SER A 196 -7.96 -6.83 15.19
C SER A 196 -9.42 -6.47 14.99
N SER A 197 -10.32 -7.01 15.82
CA SER A 197 -11.75 -6.70 15.74
C SER A 197 -12.13 -5.54 16.66
N TYR A 198 -12.39 -5.78 17.93
CA TYR A 198 -12.90 -4.77 18.86
C TYR A 198 -11.84 -4.40 19.91
N PRO A 199 -11.66 -3.10 20.25
CA PRO A 199 -10.68 -2.73 21.27
C PRO A 199 -11.11 -3.15 22.68
N SER A 200 -10.22 -3.76 23.43
CA SER A 200 -10.31 -3.89 24.88
C SER A 200 -9.17 -3.13 25.57
N ALA A 201 -9.41 -2.68 26.82
CA ALA A 201 -8.41 -1.92 27.57
C ALA A 201 -7.09 -2.69 27.80
N ASN A 202 -7.17 -4.02 27.87
CA ASN A 202 -6.02 -4.91 28.00
C ASN A 202 -5.48 -5.43 26.66
N THR A 203 -6.08 -5.05 25.53
CA THR A 203 -5.70 -5.44 24.16
C THR A 203 -5.72 -6.95 23.91
N THR A 204 -6.71 -7.67 24.46
CA THR A 204 -6.86 -9.14 24.34
C THR A 204 -8.25 -9.58 23.92
N TYR A 205 -9.05 -8.71 23.30
CA TYR A 205 -10.43 -9.02 22.93
C TYR A 205 -10.51 -10.24 22.02
N ASP A 206 -9.59 -10.36 21.06
CA ASP A 206 -9.59 -11.41 20.03
C ASP A 206 -9.16 -12.79 20.56
N GLY A 207 -8.41 -12.86 21.68
CA GLY A 207 -7.84 -14.11 22.16
C GLY A 207 -6.81 -14.73 21.19
N VAL A 208 -6.86 -16.05 20.98
CA VAL A 208 -5.94 -16.81 20.13
C VAL A 208 -6.69 -17.61 19.07
N LEU A 209 -6.04 -17.89 17.94
CA LEU A 209 -6.58 -18.84 16.96
C LEU A 209 -6.30 -20.26 17.45
N GLN A 210 -7.37 -21.01 17.70
CA GLN A 210 -7.30 -22.42 18.10
C GLN A 210 -7.07 -23.31 16.88
N VAL A 211 -6.07 -24.19 16.95
CA VAL A 211 -5.79 -25.23 15.96
C VAL A 211 -6.00 -26.58 16.65
N ASN A 212 -7.28 -26.96 16.69
CA ASN A 212 -7.79 -28.01 17.56
C ASN A 212 -7.49 -29.43 17.07
N ALA A 213 -7.36 -30.34 18.02
CA ALA A 213 -7.33 -31.78 17.76
C ALA A 213 -8.69 -32.29 17.20
N PRO A 214 -8.71 -33.40 16.45
CA PRO A 214 -7.55 -34.13 15.95
C PRO A 214 -6.92 -33.40 14.75
N LEU A 215 -5.62 -33.16 14.83
CA LEU A 215 -4.84 -32.66 13.69
C LEU A 215 -4.56 -33.80 12.71
N LYS A 216 -4.48 -33.44 11.43
CA LYS A 216 -4.09 -34.35 10.36
C LYS A 216 -2.69 -33.98 9.89
N THR A 217 -1.87 -35.00 9.63
CA THR A 217 -0.59 -34.81 8.94
C THR A 217 -0.83 -34.18 7.57
N GLY A 218 0.03 -33.25 7.17
CA GLY A 218 -0.04 -32.53 5.91
C GLY A 218 -0.25 -31.03 6.07
N ASP A 219 -0.60 -30.37 4.98
CA ASP A 219 -0.72 -28.92 4.92
C ASP A 219 -1.95 -28.43 5.69
N TRP A 220 -1.75 -27.41 6.50
CA TRP A 220 -2.81 -26.68 7.16
C TRP A 220 -2.77 -25.21 6.72
N ILE A 221 -3.95 -24.66 6.46
CA ILE A 221 -4.13 -23.26 6.10
C ILE A 221 -5.14 -22.66 7.08
N GLN A 222 -4.78 -21.51 7.61
CA GLN A 222 -5.63 -20.70 8.48
C GLN A 222 -6.99 -20.43 7.80
N PRO A 223 -8.12 -20.60 8.51
CA PRO A 223 -9.43 -20.25 7.98
C PRO A 223 -9.48 -18.79 7.55
N ALA A 224 -10.00 -18.51 6.36
CA ALA A 224 -10.03 -17.16 5.79
C ALA A 224 -10.73 -16.13 6.70
N ALA A 225 -11.81 -16.54 7.40
CA ALA A 225 -12.50 -15.68 8.35
C ALA A 225 -11.62 -15.25 9.54
N ALA A 226 -10.61 -16.05 9.90
CA ALA A 226 -9.66 -15.71 10.93
C ALA A 226 -8.46 -14.91 10.37
N LEU A 227 -8.53 -14.33 9.16
CA LEU A 227 -7.45 -13.53 8.58
C LEU A 227 -6.84 -12.57 9.59
N ARG A 228 -5.51 -12.54 9.67
CA ARG A 228 -4.81 -11.52 10.46
C ARG A 228 -4.30 -10.43 9.54
N GLY A 229 -4.89 -9.25 9.69
CA GLY A 229 -4.64 -8.15 8.77
C GLY A 229 -3.26 -7.54 8.88
N GLY A 230 -2.82 -7.16 10.09
CA GLY A 230 -1.48 -6.67 10.39
C GLY A 230 -0.88 -7.42 11.58
N PHE A 231 0.33 -7.93 11.42
CA PHE A 231 1.19 -8.45 12.47
C PHE A 231 2.64 -8.53 11.97
N ARG A 232 3.59 -8.53 12.91
CA ARG A 232 5.00 -8.86 12.65
C ARG A 232 5.44 -10.14 13.35
N TYR A 233 4.84 -10.41 14.50
CA TYR A 233 5.18 -11.54 15.35
C TYR A 233 4.03 -12.55 15.38
N LEU A 234 4.39 -13.81 15.14
CA LEU A 234 3.50 -14.98 15.28
C LEU A 234 4.03 -15.84 16.43
N THR A 235 3.21 -16.08 17.45
CA THR A 235 3.55 -17.05 18.50
C THR A 235 2.78 -18.34 18.27
N ILE A 236 3.48 -19.47 18.30
CA ILE A 236 2.89 -20.81 18.20
C ILE A 236 3.10 -21.51 19.53
N VAL A 237 2.01 -22.00 20.13
CA VAL A 237 2.03 -22.65 21.44
C VAL A 237 1.46 -24.04 21.35
N SER A 238 2.15 -25.03 21.93
CA SER A 238 1.62 -26.37 22.11
C SER A 238 0.60 -26.41 23.24
N MET A 239 -0.58 -26.98 22.94
CA MET A 239 -1.64 -27.22 23.92
C MET A 239 -1.76 -28.70 24.28
N SER A 240 -0.84 -29.54 23.80
CA SER A 240 -0.81 -30.99 24.05
C SER A 240 0.45 -31.43 24.76
N THR A 241 0.34 -32.50 25.56
CA THR A 241 1.52 -33.19 26.13
C THR A 241 2.26 -34.00 25.07
N ALA A 242 1.53 -34.52 24.07
CA ALA A 242 2.10 -35.24 22.96
C ALA A 242 2.99 -34.32 22.09
N PRO A 243 4.14 -34.82 21.60
CA PRO A 243 4.98 -34.07 20.68
C PRO A 243 4.24 -33.70 19.39
N THR A 244 4.39 -32.45 18.95
CA THR A 244 3.83 -31.94 17.70
C THR A 244 4.95 -31.37 16.84
N THR A 245 5.18 -31.95 15.67
CA THR A 245 6.21 -31.49 14.72
C THR A 245 5.57 -30.71 13.59
N VAL A 246 6.12 -29.52 13.33
CA VAL A 246 5.68 -28.64 12.24
C VAL A 246 6.85 -28.15 11.40
N SER A 247 6.57 -27.80 10.15
CA SER A 247 7.48 -27.17 9.20
C SER A 247 6.74 -26.19 8.30
N ASN A 248 7.46 -25.52 7.39
CA ASN A 248 6.87 -24.68 6.34
C ASN A 248 5.91 -23.59 6.85
N ILE A 249 6.24 -22.96 7.99
CA ILE A 249 5.45 -21.87 8.55
C ILE A 249 5.63 -20.64 7.67
N SER A 250 4.55 -20.20 7.04
CA SER A 250 4.54 -19.07 6.11
C SER A 250 3.30 -18.20 6.30
N CYS A 251 3.39 -16.95 5.85
CA CYS A 251 2.26 -16.04 5.72
C CYS A 251 2.01 -15.79 4.22
N SER A 252 0.80 -16.06 3.76
CA SER A 252 0.32 -15.64 2.44
C SER A 252 -0.26 -14.23 2.55
N ILE A 253 0.51 -13.25 2.08
CA ILE A 253 0.15 -11.83 2.08
C ILE A 253 -1.14 -11.59 1.29
N SER A 254 -2.10 -10.96 1.97
CA SER A 254 -3.43 -10.66 1.45
C SER A 254 -3.57 -9.23 0.93
N PHE A 255 -2.72 -8.31 1.39
CA PHE A 255 -2.79 -6.91 0.99
C PHE A 255 -2.27 -6.70 -0.44
N MET A 256 -2.56 -5.50 -0.95
CA MET A 256 -2.32 -5.04 -2.31
C MET A 256 -2.74 -6.08 -3.37
N PRO A 257 -3.97 -6.63 -3.39
CA PRO A 257 -4.31 -7.82 -4.17
C PRO A 257 -4.29 -7.65 -5.69
N HIS A 258 -4.17 -6.41 -6.18
CA HIS A 258 -4.25 -6.07 -7.61
C HIS A 258 -2.87 -5.96 -8.30
N VAL A 259 -1.78 -6.16 -7.56
CA VAL A 259 -0.41 -6.12 -8.11
C VAL A 259 0.24 -7.49 -7.96
N ASP A 260 0.93 -7.98 -9.00
CA ASP A 260 1.63 -9.27 -8.91
C ASP A 260 2.97 -9.12 -8.17
N ASP A 261 3.78 -8.15 -8.61
CA ASP A 261 5.03 -7.78 -7.95
C ASP A 261 4.78 -6.61 -6.99
N MET A 262 4.87 -6.88 -5.68
CA MET A 262 4.67 -5.85 -4.67
C MET A 262 5.80 -4.81 -4.63
N LYS A 263 6.98 -5.11 -5.19
CA LYS A 263 8.11 -4.17 -5.27
C LYS A 263 8.05 -3.25 -6.49
N ALA A 264 7.15 -3.50 -7.43
CA ALA A 264 7.00 -2.78 -8.69
C ALA A 264 6.35 -1.39 -8.50
N TYR A 265 6.98 -0.53 -7.70
CA TYR A 265 6.52 0.83 -7.45
C TYR A 265 6.68 1.67 -8.72
N SER A 266 5.64 2.43 -9.07
CA SER A 266 5.72 3.38 -10.20
C SER A 266 6.33 4.73 -9.80
N GLY A 267 6.20 5.12 -8.53
CA GLY A 267 6.83 6.30 -7.95
C GLY A 267 8.06 5.92 -7.13
N TYR A 268 9.04 6.82 -7.07
CA TYR A 268 10.21 6.70 -6.22
C TYR A 268 10.57 8.06 -5.63
N PHE A 269 11.24 8.04 -4.48
CA PHE A 269 11.78 9.22 -3.83
C PHE A 269 13.16 8.90 -3.28
N PHE A 270 14.08 9.85 -3.39
CA PHE A 270 15.40 9.76 -2.81
C PHE A 270 15.88 11.16 -2.42
N ALA A 271 16.21 11.32 -1.14
CA ALA A 271 16.85 12.50 -0.60
C ALA A 271 17.88 12.08 0.45
N SER A 272 19.07 12.67 0.35
CA SER A 272 20.12 12.61 1.37
C SER A 272 20.25 14.00 2.00
N ASP A 273 20.27 14.04 3.33
CA ASP A 273 20.52 15.24 4.12
C ASP A 273 21.77 15.00 5.00
N PRO A 274 22.97 15.39 4.54
CA PRO A 274 24.23 15.12 5.26
C PRO A 274 24.35 15.91 6.58
N LEU A 275 23.43 16.84 6.86
CA LEU A 275 23.38 17.57 8.13
C LEU A 275 22.45 16.90 9.16
N SER A 276 21.63 15.94 8.73
CA SER A 276 20.79 15.12 9.61
C SER A 276 21.61 14.04 10.33
N GLN A 277 21.15 13.62 11.51
CA GLN A 277 21.72 12.45 12.21
C GLN A 277 21.53 11.16 11.41
N ASP A 278 20.46 11.09 10.62
CA ASP A 278 20.20 10.02 9.68
C ASP A 278 20.07 10.66 8.29
N GLU A 279 21.13 10.52 7.50
CA GLU A 279 21.25 11.12 6.16
C GLU A 279 20.08 10.73 5.26
N ASP A 280 19.58 9.50 5.40
CA ASP A 280 18.51 8.95 4.58
C ASP A 280 17.12 9.09 5.21
N PHE A 281 16.97 9.89 6.28
CA PHE A 281 15.76 9.94 7.09
C PHE A 281 14.48 10.17 6.26
N LEU A 282 14.50 11.17 5.38
CA LEU A 282 13.34 11.48 4.52
C LEU A 282 13.01 10.34 3.56
N THR A 283 14.04 9.65 3.04
CA THR A 283 13.85 8.49 2.18
C THR A 283 13.22 7.34 2.96
N LYS A 284 13.72 7.04 4.16
CA LYS A 284 13.15 6.01 5.05
C LYS A 284 11.69 6.29 5.40
N VAL A 285 11.35 7.55 5.71
CA VAL A 285 9.96 7.96 5.98
C VAL A 285 9.07 7.74 4.77
N TRP A 286 9.54 8.09 3.56
CA TRP A 286 8.77 7.89 2.33
C TRP A 286 8.45 6.41 2.08
N TYR A 287 9.44 5.52 2.21
CA TYR A 287 9.24 4.09 1.99
C TYR A 287 8.46 3.40 3.10
N ALA A 288 8.58 3.86 4.36
CA ALA A 288 7.71 3.42 5.45
C ALA A 288 6.24 3.80 5.17
N GLY A 289 6.01 5.03 4.71
CA GLY A 289 4.69 5.50 4.29
C GLY A 289 4.12 4.71 3.11
N ALA A 290 4.93 4.49 2.08
CA ALA A 290 4.54 3.68 0.92
C ALA A 290 4.13 2.26 1.34
N TYR A 291 4.94 1.60 2.19
CA TYR A 291 4.63 0.27 2.70
C TYR A 291 3.36 0.24 3.57
N THR A 292 3.11 1.29 4.36
CA THR A 292 1.87 1.44 5.15
C THR A 292 0.64 1.54 4.25
N VAL A 293 0.73 2.27 3.13
CA VAL A 293 -0.35 2.30 2.12
C VAL A 293 -0.56 0.92 1.51
N GLN A 294 0.51 0.15 1.27
CA GLN A 294 0.39 -1.20 0.76
C GLN A 294 -0.35 -2.12 1.73
N THR A 295 0.06 -2.16 3.00
CA THR A 295 -0.54 -3.02 4.02
C THR A 295 -2.02 -2.66 4.30
N ASN A 296 -2.38 -1.39 4.12
CA ASN A 296 -3.74 -0.87 4.24
C ASN A 296 -4.58 -0.99 2.97
N THR A 297 -4.03 -1.47 1.85
CA THR A 297 -4.80 -1.70 0.62
C THR A 297 -5.24 -3.16 0.56
N VAL A 298 -6.49 -3.46 0.87
CA VAL A 298 -6.95 -4.82 1.18
C VAL A 298 -7.99 -5.36 0.18
N PRO A 299 -8.18 -6.69 0.09
CA PRO A 299 -9.26 -7.28 -0.70
C PRO A 299 -10.63 -6.93 -0.12
N LEU A 300 -11.62 -6.92 -1.00
CA LEU A 300 -13.00 -6.49 -0.72
C LEU A 300 -13.65 -7.25 0.44
N ASP A 301 -13.41 -8.55 0.53
CA ASP A 301 -14.09 -9.46 1.47
C ASP A 301 -13.21 -9.82 2.67
N THR A 302 -12.39 -8.86 3.12
CA THR A 302 -11.46 -9.05 4.25
C THR A 302 -11.66 -8.04 5.39
N GLY A 303 -12.82 -7.37 5.42
CA GLY A 303 -13.13 -6.40 6.45
C GLY A 303 -13.49 -7.04 7.78
N ARG A 304 -13.32 -6.27 8.86
CA ARG A 304 -13.83 -6.65 10.18
C ARG A 304 -15.36 -6.74 10.17
N ARG A 305 -15.94 -7.82 10.72
CA ARG A 305 -17.40 -7.94 10.89
C ARG A 305 -17.99 -6.96 11.90
N VAL A 306 -19.18 -6.47 11.57
CA VAL A 306 -20.08 -5.73 12.46
C VAL A 306 -21.49 -6.34 12.31
N PRO A 307 -22.16 -6.83 13.38
CA PRO A 307 -21.69 -6.93 14.77
C PRO A 307 -20.39 -7.73 14.93
N PHE A 308 -19.59 -7.39 15.94
CA PHE A 308 -18.30 -8.01 16.18
C PHE A 308 -18.44 -9.48 16.57
N ALA A 309 -17.44 -10.30 16.23
CA ALA A 309 -17.32 -11.64 16.76
C ALA A 309 -17.23 -11.60 18.31
N PRO A 310 -17.70 -12.64 19.02
CA PRO A 310 -17.60 -12.70 20.47
C PRO A 310 -16.15 -12.59 20.96
N ALA A 311 -15.97 -11.98 22.14
CA ALA A 311 -14.67 -11.94 22.81
C ALA A 311 -14.04 -13.35 22.90
N GLY A 312 -12.74 -13.43 22.63
CA GLY A 312 -12.01 -14.68 22.41
C GLY A 312 -11.96 -15.14 20.96
N SER A 313 -12.51 -14.35 20.02
CA SER A 313 -12.45 -14.60 18.58
C SER A 313 -12.47 -13.31 17.76
N TRP A 314 -12.18 -13.42 16.46
CA TRP A 314 -12.36 -12.36 15.47
C TRP A 314 -12.89 -12.94 14.16
N ALA A 315 -13.48 -12.08 13.33
CA ALA A 315 -13.93 -12.42 11.99
C ALA A 315 -13.64 -11.27 11.02
N ASN A 316 -12.70 -11.49 10.11
CA ASN A 316 -12.22 -10.55 9.10
C ASN A 316 -12.62 -11.03 7.68
N ASP A 317 -13.89 -11.37 7.50
CA ASP A 317 -14.54 -11.83 6.26
C ASP A 317 -15.78 -10.99 5.89
N ALA A 318 -15.85 -9.76 6.40
CA ALA A 318 -16.89 -8.82 6.00
C ALA A 318 -16.57 -8.19 4.65
N ARG A 319 -17.63 -7.90 3.89
CA ARG A 319 -17.54 -7.15 2.66
C ARG A 319 -17.40 -5.65 2.95
N LEU A 320 -16.29 -5.05 2.54
CA LEU A 320 -15.92 -3.66 2.83
C LEU A 320 -16.58 -2.62 1.92
N GLY A 321 -17.08 -3.02 0.75
CA GLY A 321 -17.66 -2.10 -0.23
C GLY A 321 -18.19 -2.82 -1.45
N VAL A 322 -18.38 -2.11 -2.57
CA VAL A 322 -18.95 -2.68 -3.81
C VAL A 322 -17.91 -3.13 -4.84
N ALA A 323 -16.68 -2.60 -4.77
CA ALA A 323 -15.55 -2.92 -5.63
C ALA A 323 -14.24 -2.78 -4.85
N GLY A 324 -13.21 -3.55 -5.22
CA GLY A 324 -11.89 -3.53 -4.59
C GLY A 324 -10.75 -3.28 -5.58
N PRO A 325 -9.50 -3.13 -5.11
CA PRO A 325 -9.09 -3.15 -3.69
C PRO A 325 -9.65 -1.95 -2.91
N ILE A 326 -9.67 -2.05 -1.58
CA ILE A 326 -10.13 -0.98 -0.69
C ILE A 326 -9.00 -0.54 0.23
N ILE A 327 -8.83 0.77 0.39
CA ILE A 327 -7.97 1.32 1.43
C ILE A 327 -8.71 1.29 2.76
N VAL A 328 -8.05 0.84 3.84
CA VAL A 328 -8.58 0.88 5.20
C VAL A 328 -7.74 1.79 6.09
N ASP A 329 -8.28 2.15 7.25
CA ASP A 329 -7.59 2.96 8.27
C ASP A 329 -6.32 2.29 8.84
N GLY A 330 -6.37 0.98 9.03
CA GLY A 330 -5.25 0.21 9.58
C GLY A 330 -5.30 -1.26 9.21
N ALA A 331 -4.14 -1.85 8.95
CA ALA A 331 -4.00 -3.22 8.49
C ALA A 331 -4.51 -4.22 9.52
N LYS A 332 -4.16 -4.04 10.81
CA LYS A 332 -4.65 -4.85 11.93
C LYS A 332 -6.06 -4.47 12.39
N ARG A 333 -6.29 -3.20 12.75
CA ARG A 333 -7.53 -2.68 13.33
C ARG A 333 -7.69 -1.20 12.95
N ASP A 334 -8.89 -0.70 12.62
CA ASP A 334 -10.19 -1.41 12.58
C ASP A 334 -10.42 -2.21 11.29
N ARG A 335 -9.48 -2.10 10.33
CA ARG A 335 -9.58 -2.71 9.00
C ARG A 335 -10.91 -2.35 8.33
N ALA A 336 -11.24 -1.06 8.39
CA ALA A 336 -12.50 -0.49 7.95
C ALA A 336 -12.31 0.77 7.10
N VAL A 337 -13.34 1.08 6.31
CA VAL A 337 -13.42 2.31 5.51
C VAL A 337 -13.79 3.47 6.43
N TRP A 338 -12.87 4.41 6.61
CA TRP A 338 -13.10 5.63 7.39
C TRP A 338 -12.92 6.88 6.52
N PRO A 339 -13.92 7.78 6.41
CA PRO A 339 -13.87 8.92 5.49
C PRO A 339 -12.63 9.80 5.63
N GLY A 340 -12.11 9.98 6.86
CA GLY A 340 -10.87 10.72 7.11
C GLY A 340 -9.64 10.09 6.44
N ALA A 341 -9.53 8.75 6.44
CA ALA A 341 -8.46 8.01 5.79
C ALA A 341 -8.54 8.05 4.25
N HIS A 342 -9.73 8.29 3.69
CA HIS A 342 -9.97 8.38 2.24
C HIS A 342 -9.90 9.79 1.66
N SER A 343 -9.76 10.84 2.48
CA SER A 343 -9.96 12.25 2.08
C SER A 343 -8.98 12.84 1.03
N GLY A 344 -8.24 12.00 0.30
CA GLY A 344 -7.46 12.36 -0.90
C GLY A 344 -7.77 11.52 -2.15
N TYR A 345 -8.75 10.60 -2.12
CA TYR A 345 -9.04 9.63 -3.18
C TYR A 345 -10.46 9.68 -3.76
N LEU A 346 -11.33 10.59 -3.29
CA LEU A 346 -12.70 10.77 -3.81
C LEU A 346 -12.81 11.97 -4.76
#